data_AF-A0A4Q3T599-F1
#
_entry.id   AF-A0A4Q3T599-F1
#
_cell.length_a   1.000
_cell.length_b   1.000
_cell.length_c   1.000
_cell.angle_alpha   90.00
_cell.angle_beta   90.00
_cell.angle_gamma   90.00
#
_symmetry.space_group_name_H-M   'P 1'
#
loop_
_entity.id
_entity.type
_entity.pdbx_description
1 polymer ?
#
loop_
_entity_poly.entity_id
_entity_poly.type
_entity_poly.pdbx_seq_one_letter_code
_entity_poly.pdbx_strand_id
1 'polypeptide(L)'
;GELAMRPLVLREIADELGLHESTISRVTTAKYMSTPYGTFELKYFFGSALGTETGGNASSTAVRALIKQFVSSESLKKPLSDNQISEMLKEQGIECARRTVAKYREALRIAPANLRKSL
;
A
#
# COMPACT_ATOMS: atom_id res chain seq x y z
N GLY A 1 2.79 0.78 14.52
CA GLY A 1 2.84 -0.42 13.64
C GLY A 1 2.67 0.01 12.18
N GLU A 2 2.79 -0.92 11.23
CA GLU A 2 2.74 -0.61 9.78
C GLU A 2 1.48 0.17 9.35
N LEU A 3 0.35 -0.03 10.05
CA LEU A 3 -0.92 0.67 9.81
C LEU A 3 -0.93 2.15 10.23
N ALA A 4 0.01 2.59 11.07
CA ALA A 4 0.09 3.98 11.56
C ALA A 4 1.12 4.83 10.81
N MET A 5 1.82 4.25 9.82
CA MET A 5 2.87 4.93 9.08
C MET A 5 2.26 5.81 7.99
N ARG A 6 2.48 7.13 8.09
CA ARG A 6 2.25 8.04 6.96
C ARG A 6 3.44 7.94 6.00
N PRO A 7 3.23 7.51 4.75
CA PRO A 7 4.31 7.47 3.77
C PRO A 7 4.76 8.90 3.45
N LEU A 8 6.08 9.07 3.28
CA LEU A 8 6.64 10.29 2.73
C LEU A 8 6.60 10.22 1.21
N VAL A 9 6.14 11.29 0.56
CA VAL A 9 6.16 11.38 -0.91
C VAL A 9 7.51 11.96 -1.33
N LEU A 10 8.21 11.29 -2.25
CA LEU A 10 9.52 11.75 -2.74
C LEU A 10 9.45 13.19 -3.28
N ARG A 11 8.32 13.55 -3.90
CA ARG A 11 8.06 14.89 -4.43
C ARG A 11 8.01 15.97 -3.33
N GLU A 12 7.37 15.70 -2.19
CA GLU A 12 7.29 16.67 -1.09
C GLU A 12 8.69 17.02 -0.55
N ILE A 13 9.56 16.01 -0.42
CA ILE A 13 10.95 16.21 0.03
C ILE A 13 11.81 16.86 -1.06
N ALA A 14 11.55 16.52 -2.33
CA ALA A 14 12.21 17.14 -3.46
C ALA A 14 11.91 18.64 -3.52
N ASP A 15 10.65 19.03 -3.33
CA ASP A 15 10.20 20.42 -3.32
C ASP A 15 10.79 21.19 -2.13
N GLU A 16 10.77 20.63 -0.91
CA GLU A 16 11.34 21.25 0.29
C GLU A 16 12.86 21.50 0.18
N LEU A 17 13.59 20.57 -0.45
CA LEU A 17 15.05 20.65 -0.59
C LEU A 17 15.49 21.34 -1.89
N GLY A 18 14.56 21.73 -2.77
CA GLY A 18 14.87 22.28 -4.09
C GLY A 18 15.64 21.30 -5.00
N LEU A 19 15.43 19.99 -4.81
CA LEU A 19 16.10 18.93 -5.57
C LEU A 19 15.12 18.23 -6.51
N HIS A 20 15.62 17.56 -7.54
CA HIS A 20 14.77 16.73 -8.39
C HIS A 20 14.40 15.42 -7.67
N GLU A 21 13.18 14.92 -7.89
CA GLU A 21 12.69 13.66 -7.31
C GLU A 21 13.65 12.48 -7.56
N SER A 22 14.23 12.42 -8.76
CA SER A 22 15.21 11.39 -9.14
C SER A 22 16.48 11.42 -8.27
N THR A 23 16.87 12.59 -7.75
CA THR A 23 18.01 12.75 -6.84
C THR A 23 17.71 12.13 -5.49
N ILE A 24 16.53 12.42 -4.91
CA ILE A 24 16.08 11.83 -3.64
C ILE A 24 15.90 10.32 -3.77
N SER A 25 15.32 9.84 -4.87
CA SER A 25 15.14 8.41 -5.16
C SER A 25 16.47 7.65 -5.20
N ARG A 26 17.52 8.24 -5.79
CA ARG A 26 18.86 7.64 -5.82
C ARG A 26 19.51 7.60 -4.44
N VAL A 27 19.40 8.68 -3.66
CA VAL A 27 20.02 8.78 -2.33
C VAL A 27 19.39 7.81 -1.34
N THR A 28 18.07 7.59 -1.42
CA THR A 28 17.33 6.71 -0.51
C THR A 28 17.47 5.22 -0.84
N THR A 29 17.89 4.88 -2.06
CA THR A 29 18.09 3.49 -2.49
C THR A 29 19.36 2.90 -1.87
N ALA A 30 19.29 1.67 -1.38
CA ALA A 30 20.42 0.96 -0.76
C ALA A 30 21.05 1.68 0.45
N LYS A 31 20.28 2.54 1.10
CA LYS A 31 20.57 3.07 2.43
C LYS A 31 19.64 2.40 3.42
N TYR A 32 20.13 2.13 4.62
CA TYR A 32 19.37 1.43 5.64
C TYR A 32 19.33 2.26 6.91
N MET A 33 18.18 2.28 7.55
CA MET A 33 17.93 2.99 8.79
C MET A 33 17.69 1.99 9.90
N SER A 34 18.47 2.10 10.97
CA SER A 34 18.22 1.36 12.20
C SER A 34 17.06 2.04 12.94
N THR A 35 16.05 1.26 13.30
CA THR A 35 14.90 1.71 14.08
C THR A 35 14.72 0.81 15.30
N PRO A 36 13.98 1.24 16.33
CA PRO A 36 13.67 0.39 17.48
C PRO A 36 12.96 -0.93 17.11
N TYR A 37 12.35 -1.01 15.92
CA TYR A 37 11.63 -2.19 15.42
C TYR A 37 12.45 -3.02 14.42
N GLY A 38 13.72 -2.69 14.21
CA GLY A 38 14.61 -3.36 13.26
C GLY A 38 15.23 -2.43 12.23
N THR A 39 16.01 -3.01 11.32
CA THR A 39 16.68 -2.28 10.25
C THR A 39 15.85 -2.37 8.97
N PHE A 40 15.51 -1.22 8.41
CA PHE A 40 14.71 -1.11 7.18
C PHE A 40 15.47 -0.35 6.11
N GLU A 41 15.27 -0.71 4.84
CA GLU A 41 15.76 0.14 3.75
C GLU A 41 15.09 1.52 3.87
N LEU A 42 15.85 2.60 3.75
CA LEU A 42 15.35 3.97 3.87
C LEU A 42 14.21 4.22 2.86
N LYS A 43 14.34 3.65 1.65
CA LYS A 43 13.31 3.67 0.59
C LYS A 43 11.96 3.08 1.01
N TYR A 44 11.92 2.18 1.99
CA TYR A 44 10.67 1.58 2.51
C TYR A 44 9.67 2.64 3.00
N PHE A 45 10.17 3.76 3.51
CA PHE A 45 9.35 4.86 4.05
C PHE A 45 8.81 5.79 2.96
N PHE A 46 9.31 5.66 1.73
CA PHE A 46 8.93 6.48 0.57
C PHE A 46 7.96 5.70 -0.31
N GLY A 47 6.69 5.68 0.09
CA GLY A 47 5.64 5.03 -0.67
C GLY A 47 5.14 5.91 -1.81
N SER A 48 4.77 5.31 -2.94
CA SER A 48 3.82 5.93 -3.87
C SER A 48 2.51 6.12 -3.08
N ALA A 49 2.23 7.34 -2.64
CA ALA A 49 0.95 7.65 -2.04
C ALA A 49 -0.14 7.37 -3.08
N LEU A 50 -1.08 6.48 -2.76
CA LEU A 50 -2.37 6.51 -3.43
C LEU A 50 -3.10 7.71 -2.83
N GLY A 51 -3.36 8.72 -3.67
CA GLY A 51 -4.07 9.92 -3.25
C GLY A 51 -5.44 9.53 -2.68
N THR A 52 -5.80 10.12 -1.56
CA THR A 52 -7.13 10.02 -0.98
C THR A 52 -7.77 11.39 -1.00
N GLU A 53 -9.07 11.46 -1.32
CA GLU A 53 -9.82 12.74 -1.30
C GLU A 53 -9.82 13.41 0.09
N THR A 54 -9.56 12.64 1.15
CA THR A 54 -9.45 13.13 2.54
C THR A 54 -8.05 13.58 2.96
N GLY A 55 -7.08 13.70 2.04
CA GLY A 55 -5.74 14.24 2.34
C GLY A 55 -4.83 13.32 3.16
N GLY A 56 -5.15 12.03 3.26
CA GLY A 56 -4.33 11.02 3.92
C GLY A 56 -3.66 10.11 2.89
N ASN A 57 -2.37 10.30 2.61
CA ASN A 57 -1.61 9.41 1.74
C ASN A 57 -1.64 7.97 2.29
N ALA A 58 -2.43 7.07 1.70
CA ALA A 58 -2.39 5.66 2.08
C ALA A 58 -1.14 5.04 1.45
N SER A 59 -0.23 4.53 2.30
CA SER A 59 0.97 3.85 1.80
C SER A 59 0.58 2.56 1.09
N SER A 60 1.31 2.20 0.03
CA SER A 60 1.10 0.90 -0.64
C SER A 60 1.21 -0.30 0.32
N THR A 61 1.98 -0.17 1.40
CA THR A 61 2.06 -1.12 2.51
C THR A 61 0.76 -1.19 3.30
N ALA A 62 0.15 -0.05 3.67
CA ALA A 62 -1.14 -0.01 4.35
C ALA A 62 -2.26 -0.62 3.50
N VAL A 63 -2.29 -0.31 2.19
CA VAL A 63 -3.29 -0.90 1.29
C VAL A 63 -3.13 -2.42 1.19
N ARG A 64 -1.89 -2.93 1.10
CA ARG A 64 -1.64 -4.39 1.13
C ARG A 64 -2.08 -5.03 2.44
N ALA A 65 -1.81 -4.39 3.58
CA ALA A 65 -2.23 -4.89 4.88
C ALA A 65 -3.77 -4.96 4.98
N LEU A 66 -4.48 -3.94 4.51
CA LEU A 66 -5.95 -3.90 4.47
C LEU A 66 -6.53 -4.97 3.54
N ILE A 67 -5.96 -5.14 2.33
CA ILE A 67 -6.37 -6.22 1.41
C ILE A 67 -6.23 -7.58 2.11
N LYS A 68 -5.11 -7.83 2.78
CA LYS A 68 -4.90 -9.07 3.53
C LYS A 68 -5.93 -9.25 4.65
N GLN A 69 -6.24 -8.18 5.38
CA GLN A 69 -7.24 -8.20 6.45
C GLN A 69 -8.64 -8.52 5.93
N PHE A 70 -9.09 -7.84 4.87
CA PHE A 70 -10.40 -8.08 4.25
C PHE A 70 -10.55 -9.52 3.76
N VAL A 71 -9.52 -10.02 3.07
CA VAL A 71 -9.47 -11.41 2.62
C VAL A 71 -9.47 -12.38 3.79
N SER A 72 -8.77 -12.09 4.88
CA SER A 72 -8.74 -12.97 6.06
C SER A 72 -10.09 -13.02 6.80
N SER A 73 -10.88 -11.95 6.70
CA SER A 73 -12.21 -11.86 7.32
C SER A 73 -13.36 -12.32 6.40
N GLU A 74 -13.06 -12.78 5.19
CA GLU A 74 -14.10 -13.12 4.22
C GLU A 74 -14.77 -14.48 4.49
N SER A 75 -15.98 -14.66 3.96
CA SER A 75 -16.64 -15.97 3.97
C SER A 75 -16.19 -16.81 2.79
N LEU A 76 -15.74 -18.06 3.04
CA LEU A 76 -15.37 -19.02 1.99
C LEU A 76 -16.51 -19.28 0.98
N LYS A 77 -17.78 -19.16 1.41
CA LYS A 77 -18.95 -19.34 0.52
C LYS A 77 -19.13 -18.19 -0.46
N LYS A 78 -18.63 -16.99 -0.13
CA LYS A 78 -18.76 -15.77 -0.92
C LYS A 78 -17.48 -14.93 -0.80
N PRO A 79 -16.38 -15.36 -1.43
CA PRO A 79 -15.11 -14.63 -1.38
C PRO A 79 -15.26 -13.25 -2.01
N LEU A 80 -14.53 -12.28 -1.47
CA LEU A 80 -14.58 -10.89 -1.91
C LEU A 80 -13.85 -10.75 -3.25
N SER A 81 -14.54 -10.18 -4.24
CA SER A 81 -13.94 -9.82 -5.52
C SER A 81 -13.03 -8.60 -5.41
N ASP A 82 -12.09 -8.46 -6.34
CA ASP A 82 -11.19 -7.29 -6.39
C ASP A 82 -11.98 -5.95 -6.51
N ASN A 83 -13.19 -5.98 -7.09
CA ASN A 83 -14.09 -4.82 -7.12
C ASN A 83 -14.65 -4.50 -5.74
N GLN A 84 -15.14 -5.49 -5.00
CA GLN A 84 -15.65 -5.29 -3.65
C GLN A 84 -14.56 -4.78 -2.71
N ILE A 85 -13.34 -5.31 -2.82
CA ILE A 85 -12.19 -4.83 -2.04
C ILE A 85 -11.86 -3.37 -2.39
N SER A 86 -11.94 -2.98 -3.66
CA SER A 86 -11.77 -1.59 -4.11
C SER A 86 -12.84 -0.66 -3.53
N GLU A 87 -14.11 -1.09 -3.52
CA GLU A 87 -15.22 -0.35 -2.89
C GLU A 87 -15.03 -0.20 -1.38
N MET A 88 -14.66 -1.27 -0.67
CA MET A 88 -14.38 -1.24 0.77
C MET A 88 -13.20 -0.32 1.12
N LEU A 89 -12.16 -0.30 0.27
CA LEU A 89 -11.06 0.66 0.41
C LEU A 89 -11.56 2.09 0.22
N LYS A 90 -12.44 2.33 -0.76
CA LYS A 90 -13.04 3.64 -1.01
C LYS A 90 -13.91 4.10 0.16
N GLU A 91 -14.66 3.22 0.80
CA GLU A 91 -15.42 3.50 2.03
C GLU A 91 -14.51 3.93 3.19
N GLN A 92 -13.27 3.45 3.23
CA GLN A 92 -12.24 3.89 4.18
C GLN A 92 -11.46 5.14 3.70
N GLY A 93 -11.95 5.81 2.65
CA GLY A 93 -11.33 6.99 2.06
C GLY A 93 -10.14 6.69 1.15
N ILE A 94 -9.84 5.42 0.86
CA ILE A 94 -8.68 5.03 0.05
C ILE A 94 -9.11 4.81 -1.40
N GLU A 95 -8.73 5.73 -2.28
CA GLU A 95 -9.01 5.59 -3.71
C GLU A 95 -8.01 4.60 -4.35
N CYS A 96 -8.45 3.35 -4.50
CA CYS A 96 -7.63 2.28 -5.06
C CYS A 96 -8.39 1.57 -6.19
N ALA A 97 -7.93 1.74 -7.43
CA ALA A 97 -8.55 1.08 -8.58
C ALA A 97 -8.44 -0.45 -8.49
N ARG A 98 -9.47 -1.16 -9.01
CA ARG A 98 -9.49 -2.64 -9.08
C ARG A 98 -8.18 -3.26 -9.60
N ARG A 99 -7.57 -2.70 -10.65
CA ARG A 99 -6.30 -3.22 -11.22
C ARG A 99 -5.15 -3.14 -10.21
N THR A 100 -5.12 -2.09 -9.40
CA THR A 100 -4.14 -1.90 -8.31
C THR A 100 -4.37 -2.90 -7.19
N VAL A 101 -5.62 -3.13 -6.81
CA VAL A 101 -6.00 -4.19 -5.85
C VAL A 101 -5.53 -5.57 -6.35
N ALA A 102 -5.81 -5.91 -7.60
CA ALA A 102 -5.38 -7.19 -8.20
C ALA A 102 -3.86 -7.36 -8.17
N LYS A 103 -3.10 -6.33 -8.56
CA LYS A 103 -1.63 -6.32 -8.50
C LYS A 103 -1.11 -6.54 -7.07
N TYR A 104 -1.72 -5.90 -6.08
CA TYR A 104 -1.33 -6.07 -4.67
C TYR A 104 -1.73 -7.43 -4.11
N ARG A 105 -2.90 -7.95 -4.48
CA ARG A 105 -3.36 -9.31 -4.14
C ARG A 105 -2.38 -10.37 -4.67
N GLU A 106 -1.95 -10.24 -5.93
CA GLU A 106 -0.97 -11.13 -6.55
C GLU A 106 0.39 -11.07 -5.86
N ALA A 107 0.86 -9.86 -5.51
CA ALA A 107 2.09 -9.69 -4.73
C ALA A 107 2.01 -10.37 -3.34
N LEU A 108 0.80 -10.46 -2.76
CA LEU A 108 0.51 -11.17 -1.52
C LEU A 108 0.25 -12.68 -1.70
N ARG A 109 0.34 -13.20 -2.93
CA ARG A 109 0.06 -14.60 -3.30
C ARG A 109 -1.36 -15.07 -2.95
N ILE A 110 -2.32 -14.14 -2.92
CA ILE A 110 -3.73 -14.46 -2.67
C ILE A 110 -4.39 -14.80 -4.01
N ALA A 111 -5.07 -15.94 -4.09
CA ALA A 111 -5.79 -16.36 -5.30
C ALA A 111 -6.99 -15.44 -5.60
N PRO A 112 -7.43 -15.30 -6.87
CA PRO A 112 -8.63 -14.54 -7.19
C PRO A 112 -9.88 -15.20 -6.60
N ALA A 113 -10.95 -14.42 -6.41
CA ALA A 113 -12.16 -14.86 -5.73
C ALA A 113 -12.75 -16.18 -6.29
N ASN A 114 -12.71 -16.37 -7.61
CA ASN A 114 -13.24 -17.59 -8.25
C ASN A 114 -12.51 -18.87 -7.80
N LEU A 115 -11.19 -18.79 -7.61
CA LEU A 115 -10.36 -19.91 -7.14
C LEU A 115 -10.48 -20.11 -5.62
N ARG A 116 -10.75 -19.03 -4.88
CA ARG A 116 -10.98 -19.10 -3.42
C ARG A 116 -12.32 -19.73 -3.04
N LYS A 117 -13.31 -19.69 -3.94
CA LYS A 117 -14.62 -20.30 -3.71
C LYS A 117 -14.60 -21.83 -3.75
N SER A 118 -13.59 -22.44 -4.37
CA SER A 118 -13.46 -23.88 -4.52
C SER A 118 -12.46 -24.53 -3.55
N LEU A 119 -11.92 -23.76 -2.61
CA LEU A 119 -11.07 -24.22 -1.50
C LEU A 119 -11.92 -24.44 -0.25
#